data_AF-A0A9P7Q925-F1
#
_entry.id   AF-A0A9P7Q925-F1
#
_cell.length_a   1.000
_cell.length_b   1.000
_cell.length_c   1.000
_cell.angle_alpha   90.00
_cell.angle_beta   90.00
_cell.angle_gamma   90.00
#
_symmetry.space_group_name_H-M   'P 1'
#
loop_
_entity.id
_entity.type
_entity.pdbx_description
1 polymer ?
#
loop_
_entity_poly.entity_id
_entity_poly.type
_entity_poly.pdbx_seq_one_letter_code
_entity_poly.pdbx_strand_id
1 'polypeptide(L)'
;MLAILPLLLIPLTSAASLTLYLPSTPNPFALPPTTHATLSSLSKHHSAPLSSLNAFVFHNVTPGSYLADVHCPTDGFRPLRIDVTLGPDGRESWRAWDTFRGNEWGNMGEVVPVRAGSAGEGIEVKSLGRKMYFVDRPS
;
A
#
# COMPACT_ATOMS: atom_id res chain seq x y z
N MET A 1 24.93 46.93 -14.59
CA MET A 1 25.16 45.62 -13.94
C MET A 1 23.93 44.76 -14.23
N LEU A 2 24.05 43.74 -15.09
CA LEU A 2 22.95 42.78 -15.31
C LEU A 2 22.91 41.82 -14.11
N ALA A 3 21.81 41.81 -13.36
CA ALA A 3 21.58 40.85 -12.30
C ALA A 3 21.18 39.49 -12.92
N ILE A 4 22.02 38.49 -12.75
CA ILE A 4 21.71 37.09 -13.11
C ILE A 4 20.85 36.53 -11.98
N LEU A 5 19.56 36.34 -12.23
CA LEU A 5 18.63 35.68 -11.33
C LEU A 5 18.97 34.18 -11.31
N PRO A 6 19.33 33.57 -10.16
CA PRO A 6 19.54 32.13 -10.10
C PRO A 6 18.19 31.45 -10.24
N LEU A 7 17.97 30.76 -11.36
CA LEU A 7 16.82 29.90 -11.56
C LEU A 7 16.93 28.73 -10.58
N LEU A 8 16.22 28.80 -9.46
CA LEU A 8 16.05 27.69 -8.53
C LEU A 8 15.39 26.54 -9.29
N LEU A 9 16.16 25.50 -9.63
CA LEU A 9 15.61 24.23 -10.08
C LEU A 9 14.85 23.61 -8.91
N ILE A 10 13.54 23.79 -8.88
CA ILE A 10 12.66 23.08 -7.96
C ILE A 10 12.60 21.63 -8.47
N PRO A 11 13.02 20.62 -7.68
CA PRO A 11 12.88 19.24 -8.10
C PRO A 11 11.39 18.94 -8.26
N LEU A 12 10.97 18.61 -9.48
CA LEU A 12 9.61 18.17 -9.76
C LEU A 12 9.43 16.80 -9.10
N THR A 13 8.74 16.76 -7.96
CA THR A 13 8.47 15.50 -7.29
C THR A 13 7.44 14.74 -8.12
N SER A 14 7.89 13.66 -8.76
CA SER A 14 6.95 12.68 -9.32
C SER A 14 6.20 12.03 -8.17
N ALA A 15 4.94 11.69 -8.39
CA ALA A 15 4.15 11.01 -7.38
C ALA A 15 3.20 9.97 -8.01
N ALA A 16 3.34 8.70 -7.61
CA ALA A 16 2.57 7.57 -8.13
C ALA A 16 1.18 7.46 -7.48
N SER A 17 0.24 6.80 -8.18
CA SER A 17 -1.01 6.32 -7.61
C SER A 17 -0.94 4.81 -7.43
N LEU A 18 -1.23 4.32 -6.22
CA LEU A 18 -1.16 2.90 -5.85
C LEU A 18 -2.51 2.41 -5.37
N THR A 19 -2.96 1.27 -5.89
CA THR A 19 -4.25 0.68 -5.51
C THR A 19 -4.03 -0.69 -4.87
N LEU A 20 -4.58 -0.87 -3.66
CA LEU A 20 -4.64 -2.14 -2.96
C LEU A 20 -6.08 -2.66 -2.97
N TYR A 21 -6.33 -3.77 -3.64
CA TYR A 21 -7.64 -4.40 -3.69
C TYR A 21 -7.82 -5.40 -2.55
N LEU A 22 -9.00 -5.42 -1.95
CA LEU A 22 -9.40 -6.52 -1.08
C LEU A 22 -9.64 -7.79 -1.90
N PRO A 23 -9.38 -8.97 -1.32
CA PRO A 23 -9.79 -10.23 -1.91
C PRO A 23 -11.32 -10.35 -1.86
N SER A 24 -11.89 -11.16 -2.76
CA SER A 24 -13.33 -11.44 -2.77
C SER A 24 -13.83 -12.15 -1.49
N THR A 25 -12.90 -12.73 -0.72
CA THR A 25 -13.17 -13.43 0.54
C THR A 25 -12.21 -12.96 1.64
N PRO A 26 -12.71 -12.44 2.78
CA PRO A 26 -14.12 -12.27 3.15
C PRO A 26 -14.84 -11.22 2.30
N ASN A 27 -16.18 -11.27 2.28
CA ASN A 27 -17.00 -10.29 1.56
C ASN A 27 -16.62 -8.86 2.03
N PRO A 28 -16.10 -7.99 1.14
CA PRO A 28 -15.68 -6.65 1.52
C PRO A 28 -16.76 -5.80 2.20
N PHE A 29 -18.03 -6.02 1.85
CA PHE A 29 -19.17 -5.32 2.46
C PHE A 29 -19.44 -5.73 3.92
N ALA A 30 -18.81 -6.80 4.40
CA ALA A 30 -18.88 -7.23 5.79
C ALA A 30 -17.79 -6.57 6.67
N LEU A 31 -16.83 -5.87 6.07
CA LEU A 31 -15.76 -5.22 6.83
C LEU A 31 -16.28 -3.92 7.50
N PRO A 32 -15.80 -3.60 8.71
CA PRO A 32 -16.14 -2.35 9.37
C PRO A 32 -15.75 -1.12 8.53
N PRO A 33 -16.52 -0.02 8.59
CA PRO A 33 -16.21 1.21 7.86
C PRO A 33 -14.92 1.91 8.35
N THR A 34 -14.41 1.53 9.53
CA THR A 34 -13.12 1.99 10.06
C THR A 34 -11.92 1.30 9.42
N THR A 35 -12.16 0.34 8.51
CA THR A 35 -11.11 -0.36 7.77
C THR A 35 -10.38 0.61 6.84
N HIS A 36 -9.06 0.67 6.98
CA HIS A 36 -8.20 1.53 6.17
C HIS A 36 -6.85 0.86 5.96
N ALA A 37 -6.10 1.33 4.97
CA ALA A 37 -4.74 0.88 4.73
C ALA A 37 -3.75 2.03 4.91
N THR A 38 -2.52 1.69 5.27
CA THR A 38 -1.42 2.64 5.42
C THR A 38 -0.21 2.22 4.61
N LEU A 39 0.50 3.19 4.02
CA LEU A 39 1.86 3.03 3.51
C LEU A 39 2.82 3.76 4.44
N SER A 40 3.80 3.06 4.98
CA SER A 40 4.73 3.61 5.95
C SER A 40 6.18 3.43 5.51
N SER A 41 6.97 4.48 5.68
CA SER A 41 8.42 4.52 5.50
C SER A 41 9.02 5.39 6.62
N LEU A 42 10.36 5.50 6.69
CA LEU A 42 11.05 6.23 7.76
C LEU A 42 10.55 7.67 7.99
N SER A 43 10.21 8.38 6.92
CA SER A 43 9.77 9.79 6.97
C SER A 43 8.49 10.07 6.19
N LYS A 44 7.84 9.02 5.66
CA LYS A 44 6.66 9.14 4.79
C LYS A 44 5.55 8.25 5.32
N HIS A 45 4.35 8.79 5.39
CA HIS A 45 3.17 8.08 5.85
C HIS A 45 1.97 8.48 5.02
N HIS A 46 1.30 7.49 4.42
CA HIS A 46 0.07 7.68 3.67
C HIS A 46 -1.02 6.79 4.27
N SER A 47 -2.26 7.25 4.24
CA SER A 47 -3.43 6.50 4.67
C SER A 47 -4.52 6.60 3.61
N ALA A 48 -5.21 5.49 3.36
CA ALA A 48 -6.32 5.42 2.43
C ALA A 48 -7.48 4.65 3.08
N PRO A 49 -8.70 5.24 3.14
CA PRO A 49 -9.88 4.54 3.64
C PRO A 49 -10.34 3.47 2.64
N LEU A 50 -11.14 2.51 3.11
CA LEU A 50 -11.82 1.57 2.22
C LEU A 50 -12.83 2.30 1.32
N SER A 51 -12.64 2.22 0.00
CA SER A 51 -13.57 2.79 -0.98
C SER A 51 -14.76 1.85 -1.26
N SER A 52 -15.80 2.39 -1.89
CA SER A 52 -16.95 1.63 -2.41
C SER A 52 -16.57 0.62 -3.52
N LEU A 53 -15.37 0.73 -4.08
CA LEU A 53 -14.82 -0.19 -5.07
C LEU A 53 -14.07 -1.37 -4.44
N ASN A 54 -14.16 -1.55 -3.12
CA ASN A 54 -13.47 -2.57 -2.34
C ASN A 54 -11.94 -2.50 -2.46
N ALA A 55 -11.43 -1.27 -2.49
CA ALA A 55 -10.01 -0.98 -2.66
C ALA A 55 -9.57 0.20 -1.78
N PHE A 56 -8.27 0.27 -1.51
CA PHE A 56 -7.58 1.40 -0.91
C PHE A 56 -6.75 2.09 -2.00
N VAL A 57 -7.02 3.37 -2.25
CA VAL A 57 -6.32 4.13 -3.30
C VAL A 57 -5.44 5.18 -2.63
N PHE A 58 -4.13 5.06 -2.82
CA PHE A 58 -3.14 6.01 -2.36
C PHE A 58 -2.74 6.91 -3.53
N HIS A 59 -2.76 8.21 -3.28
CA HIS A 59 -2.31 9.21 -4.23
C HIS A 59 -1.04 9.88 -3.75
N ASN A 60 -0.30 10.44 -4.69
CA ASN A 60 0.91 11.21 -4.46
C ASN A 60 2.00 10.43 -3.70
N VAL A 61 2.18 9.14 -4.04
CA VAL A 61 3.20 8.29 -3.43
C VAL A 61 4.52 8.46 -4.17
N THR A 62 5.42 9.24 -3.57
CA THR A 62 6.74 9.52 -4.14
C THR A 62 7.65 8.27 -4.15
N PRO A 63 8.74 8.25 -4.95
CA PRO A 63 9.69 7.14 -4.95
C PRO A 63 10.25 6.79 -3.57
N GLY A 64 10.42 5.50 -3.32
CA GLY A 64 10.89 4.94 -2.06
C GLY A 64 10.29 3.56 -1.77
N SER A 65 10.73 3.00 -0.64
CA SER A 65 10.26 1.71 -0.15
C SER A 65 9.29 1.91 1.02
N TYR A 66 8.16 1.22 0.94
CA TYR A 66 7.04 1.33 1.87
C TYR A 66 6.59 -0.03 2.39
N LEU A 67 6.20 -0.06 3.66
CA LEU A 67 5.42 -1.15 4.24
C LEU A 67 3.93 -0.79 4.14
N ALA A 68 3.17 -1.64 3.45
CA ALA A 68 1.73 -1.55 3.31
C ALA A 68 1.03 -2.45 4.32
N ASP A 69 0.10 -1.86 5.07
CA ASP A 69 -0.68 -2.54 6.11
C ASP A 69 -2.16 -2.23 5.97
N VAL A 70 -3.02 -3.23 6.21
CA VAL A 70 -4.47 -3.04 6.30
C VAL A 70 -4.90 -3.18 7.75
N HIS A 71 -5.53 -2.14 8.27
CA HIS A 71 -6.04 -2.05 9.63
C HIS A 71 -7.53 -2.31 9.62
N CYS A 72 -7.92 -3.48 10.13
CA CYS A 72 -9.32 -3.87 10.27
C CYS A 72 -9.54 -4.45 11.68
N PRO A 73 -10.59 -4.05 12.42
CA PRO A 73 -10.88 -4.64 13.72
C PRO A 73 -11.27 -6.12 13.67
N THR A 74 -11.92 -6.58 12.60
CA THR A 74 -12.52 -7.92 12.54
C THR A 74 -11.66 -8.93 11.79
N ASP A 75 -10.81 -8.49 10.86
CA ASP A 75 -10.09 -9.35 9.94
C ASP A 75 -8.60 -9.00 9.89
N GLY A 76 -7.78 -10.02 9.69
CA GLY A 76 -6.34 -9.88 9.51
C GLY A 76 -5.97 -9.86 8.03
N PHE A 77 -4.92 -9.12 7.69
CA PHE A 77 -4.33 -9.10 6.36
C PHE A 77 -2.82 -9.18 6.47
N ARG A 78 -2.16 -9.79 5.48
CA ARG A 78 -0.70 -9.82 5.44
C ARG A 78 -0.14 -8.45 5.03
N PRO A 79 0.96 -8.01 5.64
CA PRO A 79 1.66 -6.83 5.17
C PRO A 79 2.29 -7.09 3.81
N LEU A 80 2.42 -6.04 2.99
CA LEU A 80 3.14 -6.08 1.72
C LEU A 80 4.28 -5.06 1.76
N ARG A 81 5.39 -5.39 1.10
CA ARG A 81 6.40 -4.38 0.76
C ARG A 81 6.07 -3.82 -0.62
N ILE A 82 6.12 -2.50 -0.76
CA ILE A 82 5.93 -1.81 -2.04
C ILE A 82 7.12 -0.90 -2.27
N ASP A 83 7.80 -1.09 -3.40
CA ASP A 83 8.86 -0.19 -3.83
C ASP A 83 8.38 0.61 -5.04
N VAL A 84 8.47 1.92 -4.93
CA VAL A 84 8.17 2.90 -5.99
C VAL A 84 9.49 3.45 -6.51
N THR A 85 9.71 3.37 -7.81
CA THR A 85 10.92 3.84 -8.48
C THR A 85 10.56 4.83 -9.59
N LEU A 86 11.47 5.79 -9.82
CA LEU A 86 11.39 6.67 -10.97
C LEU A 86 12.11 6.01 -12.15
N GLY A 87 11.38 5.75 -13.23
CA GLY A 87 11.92 5.24 -14.47
C GLY A 87 12.78 6.28 -15.21
N PRO A 88 13.61 5.83 -16.18
CA PRO A 88 14.45 6.72 -16.98
C PRO A 88 13.65 7.67 -17.89
N ASP A 89 12.38 7.37 -18.14
CA ASP A 89 11.41 8.20 -18.84
C ASP A 89 10.73 9.25 -17.92
N GLY A 90 11.15 9.32 -16.65
CA GLY A 90 10.55 10.19 -15.64
C GLY A 90 9.17 9.74 -15.19
N ARG A 91 8.74 8.52 -15.54
CA ARG A 91 7.48 7.94 -15.06
C ARG A 91 7.73 7.03 -13.89
N GLU A 92 6.78 6.98 -12.97
CA GLU A 92 6.90 6.09 -11.83
C GLU A 92 6.46 4.67 -12.17
N SER A 93 7.24 3.72 -11.71
CA SER A 93 6.90 2.32 -11.70
C SER A 93 6.94 1.81 -10.29
N TRP A 94 6.19 0.76 -10.00
CA TRP A 94 6.18 0.17 -8.66
C TRP A 94 6.04 -1.34 -8.73
N ARG A 95 6.51 -2.00 -7.67
CA ARG A 95 6.41 -3.45 -7.50
C ARG A 95 6.07 -3.76 -6.05
N ALA A 96 5.47 -4.91 -5.84
CA ALA A 96 5.09 -5.37 -4.53
C ALA A 96 5.55 -6.79 -4.26
N TRP A 97 5.84 -7.08 -3.01
CA TRP A 97 6.26 -8.39 -2.53
C TRP A 97 5.51 -8.74 -1.25
N ASP A 98 5.22 -10.03 -1.08
CA ASP A 98 4.86 -10.58 0.22
C ASP A 98 6.02 -10.32 1.20
N THR A 99 5.68 -9.87 2.41
CA THR A 99 6.66 -9.64 3.47
C THR A 99 6.14 -10.15 4.81
N PHE A 100 7.05 -10.34 5.75
CA PHE A 100 6.75 -10.83 7.08
C PHE A 100 7.40 -9.92 8.12
N ARG A 101 6.64 -9.56 9.15
CA ARG A 101 7.17 -8.76 10.26
C ARG A 101 8.30 -9.53 10.94
N GLY A 102 9.41 -8.85 11.21
CA GLY A 102 10.58 -9.43 11.87
C GLY A 102 11.65 -9.99 10.93
N ASN A 103 11.39 -10.08 9.62
CA ASN A 103 12.42 -10.42 8.64
C ASN A 103 13.31 -9.22 8.29
N GLU A 104 14.54 -9.47 7.87
CA GLU A 104 15.42 -8.44 7.31
C GLU A 104 14.78 -7.80 6.08
N TRP A 105 14.94 -6.48 5.91
CA TRP A 105 14.30 -5.74 4.81
C TRP A 105 14.68 -6.30 3.43
N GLY A 106 15.93 -6.76 3.25
CA GLY A 106 16.41 -7.34 2.00
C GLY A 106 15.80 -8.70 1.64
N ASN A 107 15.18 -9.40 2.60
CA ASN A 107 14.49 -10.66 2.38
C ASN A 107 13.08 -10.40 1.84
N MET A 108 13.01 -10.20 0.53
CA MET A 108 11.76 -10.04 -0.20
C MET A 108 11.15 -11.42 -0.46
N GLY A 109 9.87 -11.59 -0.09
CA GLY A 109 9.12 -12.80 -0.39
C GLY A 109 8.73 -12.89 -1.88
N GLU A 110 7.62 -13.57 -2.14
CA GLU A 110 7.09 -13.73 -3.49
C GLU A 110 6.61 -12.38 -4.06
N VAL A 111 6.87 -12.15 -5.36
CA VAL A 111 6.37 -10.97 -6.07
C VAL A 111 4.85 -11.06 -6.17
N VAL A 112 4.14 -10.01 -5.78
CA VAL A 112 2.69 -9.93 -5.94
C VAL A 112 2.37 -9.40 -7.34
N PRO A 113 1.59 -10.12 -8.16
CA PRO A 113 1.28 -9.70 -9.51
C PRO A 113 0.36 -8.48 -9.51
N VAL A 114 0.70 -7.50 -10.34
CA VAL A 114 -0.18 -6.37 -10.65
C VAL A 114 -1.34 -6.87 -11.51
N ARG A 115 -2.54 -6.39 -11.22
CA ARG A 115 -3.76 -6.66 -11.97
C ARG A 115 -4.51 -5.38 -12.30
N ALA A 116 -5.23 -5.39 -13.41
CA ALA A 116 -6.24 -4.39 -13.67
C ALA A 116 -7.47 -4.64 -12.77
N GLY A 117 -8.09 -3.57 -12.28
CA GLY A 117 -9.30 -3.63 -11.47
C GLY A 117 -10.16 -2.37 -11.58
N SER A 118 -11.20 -2.31 -10.75
CA SER A 118 -12.22 -1.25 -10.77
C SER A 118 -11.68 0.15 -10.48
N ALA A 119 -10.55 0.26 -9.78
CA ALA A 119 -9.88 1.51 -9.43
C ALA A 119 -8.50 1.65 -10.13
N GLY A 120 -8.34 1.03 -11.30
CA GLY A 120 -7.10 1.06 -12.08
C GLY A 120 -6.19 -0.15 -11.82
N GLU A 121 -4.93 -0.05 -12.25
CA GLU A 121 -3.93 -1.08 -11.95
C GLU A 121 -3.60 -1.10 -10.45
N GLY A 122 -3.50 -2.29 -9.88
CA GLY A 122 -3.25 -2.47 -8.46
C GLY A 122 -2.86 -3.90 -8.11
N ILE A 123 -2.72 -4.18 -6.83
CA ILE A 123 -2.41 -5.51 -6.30
C ILE A 123 -3.50 -5.95 -5.33
N GLU A 124 -3.66 -7.25 -5.16
CA GLU A 124 -4.58 -7.79 -4.15
C GLU A 124 -3.86 -8.02 -2.81
N VAL A 125 -4.48 -7.62 -1.70
CA VAL A 125 -4.00 -7.95 -0.36
C VAL A 125 -4.44 -9.36 0.05
N LYS A 126 -3.61 -10.04 0.81
CA LYS A 126 -3.91 -11.41 1.25
C LYS A 126 -4.61 -11.41 2.61
N SER A 127 -5.82 -11.97 2.64
CA SER A 127 -6.57 -12.16 3.89
C SER A 127 -5.93 -13.25 4.76
N LEU A 128 -5.90 -13.00 6.06
CA LEU A 128 -5.58 -13.95 7.12
C LEU A 128 -6.84 -14.49 7.82
N GLY A 129 -8.02 -14.05 7.40
CA GLY A 129 -9.30 -14.40 8.01
C GLY A 129 -9.66 -13.58 9.24
N ARG A 130 -10.73 -13.99 9.92
CA ARG A 130 -11.27 -13.28 11.09
C ARG A 130 -10.34 -13.35 12.28
N LYS A 131 -10.20 -12.23 12.97
CA LYS A 131 -9.48 -12.14 14.24
C LYS A 131 -10.34 -12.73 15.35
N MET A 132 -9.78 -13.71 16.06
CA MET A 132 -10.39 -14.31 17.25
C MET A 132 -9.72 -13.72 18.48
N TYR A 133 -10.48 -12.94 19.24
CA TYR A 133 -10.01 -12.30 20.47
C TYR A 133 -10.42 -13.06 21.73
N PHE A 134 -11.40 -13.96 21.60
CA PHE A 134 -11.95 -14.75 22.68
C PHE A 134 -11.61 -16.22 22.48
N VAL A 135 -11.38 -16.92 23.58
CA VAL A 135 -11.14 -18.35 23.62
C VAL A 135 -12.23 -18.98 24.47
N ASP A 136 -12.86 -20.04 23.95
CA ASP A 136 -13.86 -20.78 24.70
C ASP A 136 -13.23 -21.56 25.84
N ARG A 137 -13.91 -21.61 26.98
CA ARG A 137 -13.48 -22.43 28.12
C ARG A 137 -13.84 -23.90 27.85
N PRO A 138 -12.90 -24.85 28.03
CA PRO A 138 -13.24 -26.26 27.94
C PRO A 138 -14.28 -26.63 29.02
N SER A 139 -15.28 -27.41 28.61
CA SER A 139 -16.33 -28.00 29.46
C SER A 139 -15.81 -29.17 30.27
#